data_AF-X1K2D6-F1
#
_entry.id   AF-X1K2D6-F1
#
_cell.length_a   1.000
_cell.length_b   1.000
_cell.length_c   1.000
_cell.angle_alpha   90.00
_cell.angle_beta   90.00
_cell.angle_gamma   90.00
#
_symmetry.space_group_name_H-M   'P 1'
#
loop_
_entity.id
_entity.type
_entity.pdbx_description
1 polymer ?
#
loop_
_entity_poly.entity_id
_entity_poly.type
_entity_poly.pdbx_seq_one_letter_code
_entity_poly.pdbx_strand_id
1 'polypeptide(L)' 'MLTELYIEDFAIIERLDLSFEPGLITFTGETGAGKSIIIDAVEILLGGRADSTMIRTGAKFA' A
#
# COMPACT_ATOMS: atom_id res chain seq x y z
N MET A 1 14.15 10.02 3.45
CA MET A 1 13.14 9.42 4.35
C MET A 1 11.83 9.37 3.60
N LEU A 2 11.01 8.34 3.77
CA LEU A 2 9.69 8.28 3.12
C LEU A 2 8.83 9.43 3.66
N THR A 3 8.37 10.31 2.77
CA THR A 3 7.57 11.50 3.13
C THR A 3 6.10 11.30 2.84
N GLU A 4 5.79 10.60 1.74
CA GLU A 4 4.43 10.34 1.29
C GLU A 4 4.36 8.95 0.64
N LEU A 5 3.20 8.31 0.75
CA LEU A 5 2.86 7.07 0.04
C LEU A 5 1.48 7.23 -0.59
N TYR A 6 1.47 7.17 -1.92
CA TYR A 6 0.26 7.15 -2.73
C TYR A 6 0.03 5.72 -3.22
N ILE A 7 -1.18 5.20 -2.98
CA ILE A 7 -1.60 3.89 -3.47
C ILE A 7 -2.94 4.07 -4.20
N GLU A 8 -3.02 3.53 -5.41
CA GLU A 8 -4.23 3.51 -6.23
C GLU A 8 -4.41 2.11 -6.83
N ASP A 9 -5.65 1.62 -6.80
CA ASP A 9 -6.05 0.33 -7.37
C ASP A 9 -5.14 -0.87 -6.98
N PHE A 10 -4.82 -0.96 -5.70
CA PHE A 10 -3.91 -1.96 -5.14
C PHE A 10 -4.60 -2.87 -4.11
N ALA A 11 -4.68 -4.17 -4.40
CA ALA A 11 -5.39 -5.18 -3.60
C ALA A 11 -6.83 -4.74 -3.30
N ILE A 12 -7.16 -4.41 -2.04
CA ILE A 12 -8.49 -3.90 -1.68
C ILE A 12 -8.57 -2.37 -1.64
N ILE A 13 -7.42 -1.68 -1.75
CA ILE A 13 -7.31 -0.23 -1.68
C ILE A 13 -7.66 0.35 -3.05
N GLU A 14 -8.74 1.13 -3.11
CA GLU A 14 -9.05 1.95 -4.28
C GLU A 14 -8.14 3.17 -4.34
N ARG A 15 -8.02 3.88 -3.21
CA ARG A 15 -7.12 5.02 -3.07
C ARG A 15 -6.67 5.17 -1.62
N LEU A 16 -5.40 5.44 -1.41
CA LEU A 16 -4.81 5.80 -0.13
C LEU A 16 -3.74 6.88 -0.35
N ASP A 17 -3.88 7.98 0.36
CA ASP A 17 -2.92 9.08 0.41
C ASP A 17 -2.40 9.18 1.86
N LEU A 18 -1.13 8.84 2.10
CA LEU A 18 -0.49 8.91 3.42
C LEU A 18 0.67 9.89 3.41
N SER A 19 0.72 10.78 4.41
CA SER A 19 1.88 11.60 4.74
C SER A 19 2.58 11.04 5.98
N PHE A 20 3.91 11.04 5.98
CA PHE A 20 4.74 10.49 7.05
C PHE A 20 5.48 11.59 7.79
N GLU A 21 5.47 11.46 9.11
CA GLU A 21 6.24 12.32 10.02
C GLU A 21 7.53 11.63 10.47
N PRO A 22 8.55 12.39 10.92
CA PRO A 22 9.75 11.81 11.49
C PRO A 22 9.46 10.96 12.74
N GLY A 23 10.23 9.88 12.91
CA GLY A 23 10.18 9.02 14.10
C GLY A 23 9.55 7.66 13.84
N LEU A 24 9.01 7.05 14.90
CA LEU A 24 8.38 5.74 14.82
C LEU A 24 6.90 5.88 14.42
N ILE A 25 6.56 5.37 13.25
CA ILE A 25 5.17 5.25 12.80
C ILE A 25 4.67 3.84 13.13
N THR A 26 3.52 3.75 13.82
CA THR A 26 2.88 2.47 14.15
C THR A 26 1.54 2.36 13.44
N PHE A 27 1.37 1.34 12.62
CA PHE A 27 0.08 0.99 12.03
C PHE A 27 -0.64 -0.03 12.91
N THR A 28 -1.86 0.30 13.34
CA THR A 28 -2.72 -0.57 14.15
C THR A 28 -3.97 -0.97 13.37
N GLY A 29 -4.69 -2.00 13.84
CA GLY A 29 -5.89 -2.50 13.20
C GLY A 29 -6.03 -4.02 13.34
N GLU A 30 -7.17 -4.57 12.90
CA GLU A 30 -7.42 -6.01 12.89
C GLU A 30 -6.55 -6.74 11.86
N THR A 31 -6.36 -8.05 12.04
CA THR A 31 -5.70 -8.89 11.03
C THR A 31 -6.48 -8.83 9.72
N GLY A 32 -5.82 -8.45 8.63
CA GLY A 32 -6.45 -8.31 7.31
C GLY A 32 -7.06 -6.93 7.02
N ALA A 33 -7.00 -5.97 7.96
CA ALA A 33 -7.58 -4.63 7.78
C ALA A 33 -6.76 -3.66 6.90
N GLY A 34 -5.76 -4.14 6.16
CA GLY A 34 -4.97 -3.32 5.22
C GLY A 34 -3.58 -2.88 5.69
N LYS A 35 -3.16 -3.21 6.92
CA LYS A 35 -1.78 -2.94 7.38
C LYS A 35 -0.73 -3.63 6.50
N SER A 36 -0.91 -4.93 6.23
CA SER A 36 0.04 -5.69 5.40
C SER A 36 0.12 -5.13 3.98
N ILE A 37 -1.01 -4.62 3.45
CA ILE A 37 -1.07 -4.07 2.09
C ILE A 37 -0.18 -2.82 1.94
N ILE A 38 -0.10 -1.98 2.98
CA ILE A 38 0.82 -0.84 3.01
C ILE A 38 2.27 -1.32 2.97
N ILE A 39 2.59 -2.39 3.70
CA ILE A 39 3.93 -3.00 3.71
C ILE A 39 4.25 -3.61 2.34
N ASP A 40 3.31 -4.36 1.74
CA ASP A 40 3.46 -4.97 0.42
C ASP A 40 3.71 -3.91 -0.66
N ALA A 41 2.99 -2.78 -0.60
CA ALA A 41 3.19 -1.66 -1.52
C ALA A 41 4.61 -1.05 -1.41
N VAL A 42 5.11 -0.89 -0.19
CA VAL A 42 6.49 -0.43 0.06
C VAL A 42 7.51 -1.46 -0.42
N GLU A 43 7.27 -2.75 -0.22
CA GLU A 43 8.15 -3.82 -0.68
C GLU A 43 8.32 -3.80 -2.21
N ILE A 44 7.24 -3.59 -2.95
CA ILE A 44 7.28 -3.48 -4.43
C ILE A 44 8.09 -2.27 -4.88
N LEU A 45 7.93 -1.12 -4.21
CA LEU A 45 8.73 0.08 -4.50
C LEU A 45 10.23 -0.16 -4.29
N LEU A 46 10.59 -1.07 -3.40
CA LEU A 46 11.98 -1.49 -3.13
C LEU A 46 12.49 -2.58 -4.09
N GLY A 47 11.70 -3.00 -5.09
CA GLY A 47 12.06 -4.02 -6.07
C GLY A 47 11.59 -5.43 -5.71
N GLY A 48 10.62 -5.55 -4.79
CA GLY A 48 9.93 -6.79 -4.47
C GLY A 48 9.20 -7.40 -5.67
N ARG A 49 8.76 -8.65 -5.52
CA ARG A 49 8.01 -9.34 -6.57
C ARG A 49 6.63 -8.70 -6.73
N ALA A 50 6.33 -8.20 -7.92
CA ALA A 50 4.99 -7.78 -8.30
C ALA A 50 4.25 -8.92 -9.01
N ASP A 51 2.97 -9.08 -8.73
CA ASP A 51 2.08 -10.00 -9.44
C ASP A 51 0.67 -9.42 -9.63
N SER A 52 -0.11 -10.01 -10.53
CA SER A 52 -1.43 -9.49 -10.90
C SER A 52 -2.47 -9.55 -9.78
N THR A 53 -2.26 -10.34 -8.73
CA THR A 53 -3.19 -10.39 -7.57
C THR A 53 -3.15 -9.11 -6.75
N MET A 54 -2.12 -8.30 -6.95
CA MET A 54 -1.96 -6.98 -6.35
C MET A 54 -2.80 -5.91 -7.04
N ILE A 55 -3.30 -6.16 -8.26
CA ILE A 55 -4.21 -5.23 -8.94
C ILE A 55 -5.60 -5.40 -8.32
N ARG A 56 -6.21 -4.29 -7.91
CA ARG A 56 -7.54 -4.32 -7.30
C ARG A 56 -8.58 -4.91 -8.25
N THR A 57 -9.43 -5.78 -7.71
CA THR A 57 -10.55 -6.34 -8.47
C THR A 57 -11.47 -5.22 -8.95
N GLY A 58 -11.69 -5.15 -10.27
CA GLY A 58 -12.50 -4.11 -10.91
C GLY A 58 -11.75 -2.82 -11.25
N ALA A 59 -10.44 -2.75 -10.97
CA ALA A 59 -9.58 -1.69 -11.48
C ALA A 59 -9.67 -1.65 -13.00
N LYS A 60 -9.77 -0.44 -13.56
CA LYS A 60 -9.76 -0.25 -15.01
C LYS A 60 -8.31 -0.16 -15.45
N PHE A 61 -7.95 -0.87 -16.51
CA PHE A 61 -6.73 -0.53 -17.24
C PHE A 61 -6.92 0.88 -17.82
N ALA A 62 -6.12 1.82 -17.34
CA ALA A 62 -5.99 3.14 -17.95
C ALA A 62 -5.15 3.04 -19.23
#